data_AF-A0A2E0X3V8-F1
#
_entry.id   AF-A0A2E0X3V8-F1
#
_cell.length_a   1.000
_cell.length_b   1.000
_cell.length_c   1.000
_cell.angle_alpha   90.00
_cell.angle_beta   90.00
_cell.angle_gamma   90.00
#
_symmetry.space_group_name_H-M   'P 1'
#
loop_
_entity.id
_entity.type
_entity.pdbx_description
1 polymer ?
#
loop_
_entity_poly.entity_id
_entity_poly.type
_entity_poly.pdbx_seq_one_letter_code
_entity_poly.pdbx_strand_id
1 'polypeptide(L)'
;MLGGNRAVAQTISYEVSFAILILSVLCGSGLAVWSVTVFGLRLCHLCLWVLLFTSALAETNRSPFDIVEGESELVSGFNVETSSSLFTLIFVAEYLSILFQAALLSFLLLREFGVFVHLGIVVIAFFFIWVRGTLPRFRYDQLMSLCWKSILPISLCYFFLILVLYSVLLALKVKF
;
A
#
# COMPACT_ATOMS: atom_id res chain seq x y z
N MET A 1 -13.03 -4.52 22.50
CA MET A 1 -14.06 -4.50 21.43
C MET A 1 -14.04 -3.24 20.54
N LEU A 2 -14.04 -2.01 21.08
CA LEU A 2 -14.01 -0.79 20.25
C LEU A 2 -12.77 -0.66 19.34
N GLY A 3 -11.58 -1.05 19.84
CA GLY A 3 -10.35 -1.10 19.03
C GLY A 3 -10.43 -2.09 17.86
N GLY A 4 -11.06 -3.24 18.07
CA GLY A 4 -11.27 -4.25 17.02
C GLY A 4 -12.16 -3.75 15.87
N ASN A 5 -13.27 -3.06 16.18
CA ASN A 5 -14.12 -2.49 15.13
C ASN A 5 -13.42 -1.38 14.33
N ARG A 6 -12.55 -0.58 14.98
CA ARG A 6 -11.72 0.42 14.29
C ARG A 6 -10.68 -0.24 13.37
N ALA A 7 -10.05 -1.32 13.84
CA ALA A 7 -9.10 -2.11 13.06
C ALA A 7 -9.75 -2.69 11.80
N VAL A 8 -10.92 -3.33 11.95
CA VAL A 8 -11.66 -3.91 10.82
C VAL A 8 -12.09 -2.85 9.82
N ALA A 9 -12.56 -1.68 10.28
CA ALA A 9 -12.93 -0.58 9.39
C ALA A 9 -11.72 -0.03 8.60
N GLN A 10 -10.55 0.04 9.23
CA GLN A 10 -9.30 0.44 8.59
C GLN A 10 -8.88 -0.59 7.53
N THR A 11 -8.81 -1.87 7.88
CA THR A 11 -8.34 -2.91 6.94
C THR A 11 -9.22 -2.95 5.70
N ILE A 12 -10.56 -2.95 5.85
CA ILE A 12 -11.49 -2.99 4.71
C ILE A 12 -11.33 -1.74 3.83
N SER A 13 -11.20 -0.55 4.43
CA SER A 13 -11.11 0.69 3.65
C SER A 13 -9.84 0.72 2.79
N TYR A 14 -8.71 0.33 3.37
CA TYR A 14 -7.44 0.34 2.66
C TYR A 14 -7.31 -0.81 1.67
N GLU A 15 -7.91 -1.96 1.94
CA GLU A 15 -7.95 -3.11 1.01
C GLU A 15 -8.60 -2.75 -0.33
N VAL A 16 -9.75 -2.04 -0.29
CA VAL A 16 -10.43 -1.58 -1.52
C VAL A 16 -9.51 -0.65 -2.33
N SER A 17 -8.87 0.32 -1.67
CA SER A 17 -7.97 1.26 -2.35
C SER A 17 -6.72 0.57 -2.90
N PHE A 18 -6.17 -0.40 -2.15
CA PHE A 18 -4.99 -1.15 -2.51
C PHE A 18 -5.24 -2.07 -3.72
N ALA A 19 -6.39 -2.74 -3.76
CA ALA A 19 -6.80 -3.57 -4.90
C ALA A 19 -6.88 -2.77 -6.21
N ILE A 20 -7.47 -1.57 -6.16
CA ILE A 20 -7.57 -0.68 -7.33
C ILE A 20 -6.17 -0.22 -7.78
N LEU A 21 -5.30 0.12 -6.82
CA LEU A 21 -3.92 0.54 -7.11
C LEU A 21 -3.12 -0.60 -7.76
N ILE A 22 -3.16 -1.83 -7.21
CA ILE A 22 -2.50 -2.99 -7.83
C ILE A 22 -3.02 -3.22 -9.24
N LEU A 23 -4.34 -3.21 -9.42
CA LEU A 23 -4.95 -3.43 -10.74
C LEU A 23 -4.48 -2.40 -11.76
N SER A 24 -4.38 -1.13 -11.34
CA SER A 24 -3.87 -0.04 -12.19
C SER A 24 -2.42 -0.27 -12.60
N VAL A 25 -1.54 -0.67 -11.67
CA VAL A 25 -0.12 -0.95 -11.96
C VAL A 25 0.02 -2.15 -12.90
N LEU A 26 -0.74 -3.23 -12.68
CA LEU A 26 -0.70 -4.42 -13.55
C LEU A 26 -1.12 -4.09 -14.99
N CYS A 27 -2.21 -3.35 -15.16
CA CYS A 27 -2.69 -2.91 -16.48
C CYS A 27 -1.67 -1.99 -17.18
N GLY A 28 -1.08 -1.05 -16.44
CA GLY A 28 -0.04 -0.16 -16.95
C GLY A 28 1.25 -0.90 -17.37
N SER A 29 1.59 -1.98 -16.69
CA SER A 29 2.78 -2.78 -16.99
C SER A 29 2.71 -3.48 -18.35
N GLY A 30 1.51 -3.91 -18.79
CA GLY A 30 1.31 -4.55 -20.09
C GLY A 30 1.45 -3.61 -21.30
N LEU A 31 1.38 -2.30 -21.06
CA LEU A 31 1.44 -1.26 -22.10
C LEU A 31 2.86 -0.79 -22.42
N ALA A 32 3.88 -1.35 -21.77
CA ALA A 32 5.23 -0.79 -21.77
C ALA A 32 5.20 0.73 -21.50
N VAL A 33 4.35 1.22 -20.58
CA VAL A 33 4.31 2.63 -20.18
C VAL A 33 5.69 3.11 -19.72
N TRP A 34 6.51 2.19 -19.21
CA TRP A 34 7.93 2.39 -18.89
C TRP A 34 8.77 2.94 -20.07
N SER A 35 8.37 2.63 -21.31
CA SER A 35 9.00 3.14 -22.54
C SER A 35 8.41 4.47 -23.03
N VAL A 36 7.28 4.90 -22.46
CA VAL A 36 6.64 6.16 -22.85
C VAL A 36 7.50 7.31 -22.34
N THR A 37 8.12 8.01 -23.28
CA THR A 37 9.03 9.14 -23.05
C THR A 37 8.31 10.41 -22.56
N VAL A 38 6.98 10.37 -22.43
CA VAL A 38 6.19 11.50 -21.94
C VAL A 38 6.43 11.69 -20.45
N PHE A 39 7.22 12.72 -20.14
CA PHE A 39 7.60 13.11 -18.78
C PHE A 39 6.41 13.17 -17.79
N GLY A 40 5.26 13.67 -18.23
CA GLY A 40 4.05 13.78 -17.39
C GLY A 40 3.50 12.43 -16.91
N LEU A 41 3.48 11.40 -17.77
CA LEU A 41 3.00 10.07 -17.39
C LEU A 41 3.95 9.37 -16.42
N ARG A 42 5.27 9.64 -16.54
CA ARG A 42 6.27 9.15 -15.59
C ARG A 42 6.10 9.74 -14.20
N LEU A 43 5.78 11.03 -14.09
CA LEU A 43 5.48 11.68 -12.81
C LEU A 43 4.22 11.08 -12.17
N CYS A 44 3.15 10.89 -12.94
CA CYS A 44 1.93 10.24 -12.46
C CYS A 44 2.24 8.83 -11.92
N HIS A 45 3.07 8.07 -12.62
CA HIS A 45 3.50 6.73 -12.20
C HIS A 45 4.25 6.76 -10.85
N LEU A 46 5.16 7.73 -10.65
CA LEU A 46 5.85 7.91 -9.37
C LEU A 46 4.90 8.25 -8.23
N CYS A 47 3.90 9.11 -8.45
CA CYS A 47 2.90 9.44 -7.43
C CYS A 47 2.13 8.20 -6.95
N LEU A 48 1.88 7.23 -7.83
CA LEU A 48 1.17 6.01 -7.44
C LEU A 48 2.02 5.06 -6.62
N TRP A 49 3.31 5.00 -6.87
CA TRP A 49 4.19 4.21 -6.00
C TRP A 49 4.18 4.72 -4.58
N VAL A 50 4.11 6.04 -4.39
CA VAL A 50 3.92 6.64 -3.08
C VAL A 50 2.57 6.24 -2.49
N LEU A 51 1.47 6.33 -3.26
CA LEU A 51 0.14 5.93 -2.79
C LEU A 51 0.08 4.44 -2.40
N LEU A 52 0.66 3.58 -3.23
CA LEU A 52 0.69 2.14 -3.05
C LEU A 52 1.57 1.74 -1.84
N PHE A 53 2.65 2.48 -1.60
CA PHE A 53 3.43 2.35 -0.36
C PHE A 53 2.64 2.81 0.87
N THR A 54 1.89 3.92 0.79
CA THR A 54 1.08 4.40 1.92
C THR A 54 -0.09 3.48 2.26
N SER A 55 -0.75 2.88 1.27
CA SER A 55 -1.81 1.90 1.53
C SER A 55 -1.24 0.59 2.06
N ALA A 56 -0.07 0.17 1.58
CA ALA A 56 0.65 -0.97 2.12
C ALA A 56 1.06 -0.80 3.59
N LEU A 57 1.51 0.40 3.99
CA LEU A 57 1.76 0.74 5.39
C LEU A 57 0.48 0.67 6.24
N ALA A 58 -0.63 1.19 5.73
CA ALA A 58 -1.90 1.23 6.45
C ALA A 58 -2.50 -0.18 6.69
N GLU A 59 -2.28 -1.12 5.78
CA GLU A 59 -2.74 -2.51 5.89
C GLU A 59 -1.96 -3.30 6.96
N THR A 60 -0.66 -3.02 7.13
CA THR A 60 0.15 -3.65 8.19
C THR A 60 -0.17 -3.16 9.60
N ASN A 61 -1.16 -2.25 9.76
CA ASN A 61 -1.64 -1.72 11.03
C ASN A 61 -0.52 -1.20 11.95
N ARG A 62 0.59 -0.70 11.38
CA ARG A 62 1.79 -0.30 12.14
C ARG A 62 2.01 1.20 12.10
N SER A 63 2.74 1.70 13.10
CA SER A 63 2.97 3.13 13.31
C SER A 63 3.56 3.77 12.05
N PRO A 64 2.97 4.83 11.49
CA PRO A 64 2.05 5.80 12.10
C PRO A 64 0.55 5.48 12.06
N PHE A 65 0.14 4.34 11.48
CA PHE A 65 -1.25 3.89 11.31
C PHE A 65 -1.69 2.83 12.32
N ASP A 66 -1.05 2.84 13.49
CA ASP A 66 -1.25 1.89 14.59
C ASP A 66 -2.34 2.37 15.55
N ILE A 67 -3.60 2.22 15.10
CA ILE A 67 -4.80 2.57 15.88
C ILE A 67 -5.24 1.39 16.74
N VAL A 68 -4.84 0.17 16.36
CA VAL A 68 -5.26 -1.08 16.97
C VAL A 68 -4.55 -1.31 18.31
N GLU A 69 -3.28 -0.92 18.42
CA GLU A 69 -2.49 -1.08 19.66
C GLU A 69 -2.46 0.19 20.52
N GLY A 70 -3.08 1.29 20.08
CA GLY A 70 -2.94 2.64 20.62
C GLY A 70 -2.85 2.72 22.15
N GLU A 71 -1.62 2.73 22.68
CA GLU A 71 -1.32 2.67 24.12
C GLU A 71 -1.96 3.84 24.90
N SER A 72 -2.04 5.00 24.24
CA SER A 72 -2.61 6.24 24.79
C SER A 72 -4.13 6.23 24.88
N GLU A 73 -4.82 5.39 24.09
CA GLU A 73 -6.29 5.34 24.05
C GLU A 73 -6.85 4.04 24.62
N LEU A 74 -6.13 2.92 24.47
CA LEU A 74 -6.63 1.57 24.71
C LEU A 74 -5.73 0.74 25.63
N VAL A 75 -4.74 1.35 26.31
CA VAL A 75 -3.86 0.64 27.28
C VAL A 75 -3.29 -0.64 26.67
N SER A 76 -2.71 -0.56 25.47
CA SER A 76 -2.13 -1.64 24.63
C SER A 76 -3.09 -2.55 23.85
N GLY A 77 -4.39 -2.21 23.77
CA GLY A 77 -5.30 -2.81 22.80
C GLY A 77 -5.54 -4.30 23.03
N PHE A 78 -5.29 -5.14 22.01
CA PHE A 78 -5.51 -6.59 22.08
C PHE A 78 -4.42 -7.34 22.86
N ASN A 79 -3.25 -6.72 23.08
CA ASN A 79 -2.14 -7.35 23.80
C ASN A 79 -2.45 -7.62 25.28
N VAL A 80 -3.45 -6.94 25.85
CA VAL A 80 -3.89 -7.14 27.24
C VAL A 80 -4.60 -8.47 27.44
N GLU A 81 -5.24 -9.01 26.41
CA GLU A 81 -6.06 -10.22 26.50
C GLU A 81 -5.26 -11.49 26.16
N THR A 82 -4.08 -11.36 25.55
CA THR A 82 -3.30 -12.49 25.05
C THR A 82 -2.35 -13.04 26.10
N SER A 83 -2.38 -14.36 26.32
CA SER A 83 -1.35 -15.06 27.10
C SER A 83 0.01 -15.01 26.39
N SER A 84 1.09 -15.26 27.14
CA SER A 84 2.47 -15.08 26.67
C SER A 84 2.80 -15.80 25.36
N SER A 85 2.26 -17.00 25.10
CA SER A 85 2.50 -17.73 23.85
C SER A 85 1.73 -17.15 22.66
N LEU A 86 0.46 -16.78 22.84
CA LEU A 86 -0.35 -16.16 21.79
C LEU A 86 0.17 -14.79 21.40
N PHE A 87 0.67 -14.02 22.37
CA PHE A 87 1.36 -12.76 22.14
C PHE A 87 2.52 -12.94 21.15
N THR A 88 3.41 -13.92 21.38
CA THR A 88 4.53 -14.15 20.46
C THR A 88 4.10 -14.49 19.03
N LEU A 89 3.02 -15.26 18.87
CA LEU A 89 2.50 -15.62 17.55
C LEU A 89 1.94 -14.41 16.80
N ILE A 90 1.31 -13.46 17.50
CA ILE A 90 0.79 -12.24 16.87
C ILE A 90 1.93 -11.35 16.38
N PHE A 91 2.99 -11.16 17.15
CA PHE A 91 4.16 -10.40 16.67
C PHE A 91 4.81 -11.07 15.46
N VAL A 92 4.98 -12.40 15.49
CA VAL A 92 5.53 -13.11 14.34
C VAL A 92 4.63 -12.92 13.10
N ALA A 93 3.31 -12.98 13.25
CA ALA A 93 2.36 -12.76 12.16
C ALA A 93 2.43 -11.32 11.61
N GLU A 94 2.53 -10.30 12.46
CA GLU A 94 2.69 -8.91 12.04
C GLU A 94 4.01 -8.67 11.30
N TYR A 95 5.12 -9.25 11.76
CA TYR A 95 6.39 -9.13 11.03
C TYR A 95 6.37 -9.89 9.70
N LEU A 96 5.69 -11.03 9.64
CA LEU A 96 5.49 -11.75 8.38
C LEU A 96 4.63 -10.96 7.40
N SER A 97 3.60 -10.24 7.85
CA SER A 97 2.79 -9.41 6.95
C SER A 97 3.58 -8.22 6.39
N ILE A 98 4.47 -7.61 7.18
CA ILE A 98 5.40 -6.57 6.70
C ILE A 98 6.33 -7.12 5.61
N LEU A 99 6.93 -8.29 5.84
CA LEU A 99 7.81 -8.92 4.85
C LEU A 99 7.05 -9.31 3.58
N PHE A 100 5.83 -9.83 3.72
CA PHE A 100 4.97 -10.16 2.60
C PHE A 100 4.63 -8.93 1.76
N GLN A 101 4.26 -7.83 2.42
CA GLN A 101 3.90 -6.61 1.72
C GLN A 101 5.12 -5.95 1.05
N ALA A 102 6.29 -5.98 1.69
CA ALA A 102 7.54 -5.54 1.07
C ALA A 102 7.89 -6.39 -0.16
N ALA A 103 7.65 -7.70 -0.10
CA ALA A 103 7.84 -8.60 -1.25
C ALA A 103 6.89 -8.26 -2.40
N LEU A 104 5.60 -8.06 -2.12
CA LEU A 104 4.60 -7.68 -3.11
C LEU A 104 4.97 -6.36 -3.81
N LEU A 105 5.33 -5.33 -3.03
CA LEU A 105 5.79 -4.04 -3.54
C LEU A 105 7.04 -4.17 -4.42
N SER A 106 8.05 -4.90 -3.95
CA SER A 106 9.31 -5.09 -4.69
C SER A 106 9.07 -5.78 -6.04
N PHE A 107 8.17 -6.76 -6.07
CA PHE A 107 7.82 -7.50 -7.27
C PHE A 107 7.11 -6.61 -8.26
N LEU A 108 6.15 -5.79 -7.82
CA LEU A 108 5.44 -4.86 -8.70
C LEU A 108 6.38 -3.77 -9.25
N LEU A 109 7.28 -3.23 -8.42
CA LEU A 109 8.18 -2.12 -8.77
C LEU A 109 9.33 -2.54 -9.71
N LEU A 110 10.02 -3.61 -9.35
CA LEU A 110 11.33 -3.95 -9.88
C LEU A 110 11.32 -5.24 -10.72
N ARG A 111 10.14 -5.73 -11.12
CA ARG A 111 9.96 -6.95 -11.92
C ARG A 111 10.97 -7.08 -13.06
N GLU A 112 11.13 -5.99 -13.80
CA GLU A 112 11.96 -5.94 -15.01
C GLU A 112 13.47 -6.05 -14.71
N PHE A 113 13.89 -5.89 -13.46
CA PHE A 113 15.30 -5.91 -13.02
C PHE A 113 15.72 -7.26 -12.41
N GLY A 114 14.87 -8.29 -12.40
CA GLY A 114 15.24 -9.67 -12.03
C GLY A 114 15.83 -9.81 -10.62
N VAL A 115 17.14 -10.05 -10.52
CA VAL A 115 17.85 -10.27 -9.23
C VAL A 115 17.69 -9.08 -8.27
N PHE A 116 17.56 -7.86 -8.80
CA PHE A 116 17.36 -6.66 -8.00
C PHE A 116 16.04 -6.67 -7.21
N VAL A 117 15.07 -7.53 -7.54
CA VAL A 117 13.84 -7.69 -6.76
C VAL A 117 14.15 -8.11 -5.31
N HIS A 118 15.08 -9.05 -5.11
CA HIS A 118 15.45 -9.53 -3.77
C HIS A 118 16.11 -8.43 -2.92
N LEU A 119 16.96 -7.60 -3.54
CA LEU A 119 17.52 -6.41 -2.89
C LEU A 119 16.44 -5.36 -2.59
N GLY A 120 15.47 -5.23 -3.50
CA GLY A 120 14.31 -4.37 -3.34
C GLY A 120 13.49 -4.68 -2.09
N ILE A 121 13.32 -5.96 -1.75
CA ILE A 121 12.63 -6.38 -0.51
C ILE A 121 13.32 -5.77 0.71
N VAL A 122 14.65 -5.89 0.79
CA VAL A 122 15.45 -5.39 1.93
C VAL A 122 15.35 -3.86 2.01
N VAL A 123 15.42 -3.17 0.87
CA VAL A 123 15.31 -1.72 0.81
C VAL A 123 13.92 -1.24 1.24
N ILE A 124 12.85 -1.89 0.75
CA ILE A 124 11.48 -1.54 1.12
C ILE A 124 11.23 -1.82 2.60
N ALA A 125 11.67 -2.97 3.12
CA ALA A 125 11.58 -3.28 4.54
C ALA A 125 12.34 -2.25 5.41
N PHE A 126 13.50 -1.77 4.96
CA PHE A 126 14.20 -0.67 5.62
C PHE A 126 13.36 0.62 5.66
N PHE A 127 12.68 0.98 4.57
CA PHE A 127 11.76 2.12 4.58
C PHE A 127 10.57 1.94 5.53
N PHE A 128 10.01 0.74 5.67
CA PHE A 128 8.97 0.46 6.68
C PHE A 128 9.46 0.77 8.11
N ILE A 129 10.70 0.38 8.43
CA ILE A 129 11.30 0.65 9.74
C ILE A 129 11.62 2.14 9.90
N TRP A 130 12.10 2.80 8.85
CA TRP A 130 12.45 4.22 8.91
C TRP A 130 11.22 5.12 9.10
N VAL A 131 10.13 4.84 8.40
CA VAL A 131 8.88 5.59 8.52
C VAL A 131 8.36 5.57 9.97
N ARG A 132 8.48 4.43 10.66
CA ARG A 132 8.14 4.31 12.08
C ARG A 132 8.93 5.27 12.98
N GLY A 133 10.20 5.53 12.67
CA GLY A 133 11.05 6.40 13.48
C GLY A 133 10.85 7.90 13.24
N THR A 134 10.10 8.29 12.20
CA THR A 134 10.07 9.68 11.72
C THR A 134 8.69 10.34 11.81
N LEU A 135 7.60 9.58 11.66
CA LEU A 135 6.25 10.14 11.57
C LEU A 135 5.47 10.06 12.89
N PRO A 136 4.72 11.12 13.25
CA PRO A 136 3.78 11.06 14.36
C PRO A 136 2.59 10.15 14.03
N ARG A 137 1.93 9.61 15.07
CA ARG A 137 0.73 8.77 14.92
C ARG A 137 -0.44 9.58 14.33
N PHE A 138 -1.17 8.99 13.39
CA PHE A 138 -2.39 9.58 12.83
C PHE A 138 -3.62 9.27 13.70
N ARG A 139 -4.55 10.23 13.77
CA ARG A 139 -5.87 10.00 14.38
C ARG A 139 -6.78 9.27 13.40
N TYR A 140 -7.68 8.41 13.92
CA TYR A 140 -8.64 7.63 13.13
C TYR A 140 -9.41 8.45 12.10
N ASP A 141 -9.94 9.61 12.49
CA ASP A 141 -10.74 10.47 11.61
C ASP A 141 -9.92 10.97 10.40
N GLN A 142 -8.65 11.31 10.64
CA GLN A 142 -7.73 11.77 9.61
C GLN A 142 -7.36 10.63 8.67
N LEU A 143 -7.10 9.45 9.22
CA LEU A 143 -6.78 8.25 8.44
C LEU A 143 -7.91 7.87 7.49
N MET A 144 -9.14 7.79 8.01
CA MET A 144 -10.30 7.48 7.20
C MET A 144 -10.56 8.56 6.15
N SER A 145 -10.37 9.83 6.50
CA SER A 145 -10.49 10.93 5.53
C SER A 145 -9.43 10.85 4.43
N LEU A 146 -8.20 10.44 4.74
CA LEU A 146 -7.13 10.23 3.76
C LEU A 146 -7.53 9.14 2.77
N CYS A 147 -7.96 7.97 3.26
CA CYS A 147 -8.40 6.87 2.40
C CYS A 147 -9.55 7.29 1.48
N TRP A 148 -10.65 7.77 2.05
CA TRP A 148 -11.90 7.99 1.33
C TRP A 148 -11.92 9.26 0.49
N LYS A 149 -11.30 10.36 0.95
CA LYS A 149 -11.34 11.64 0.24
C LYS A 149 -10.16 11.84 -0.71
N SER A 150 -9.03 11.16 -0.49
CA SER A 150 -7.83 11.35 -1.32
C SER A 150 -7.41 10.10 -2.07
N ILE A 151 -7.09 9.00 -1.38
CA ILE A 151 -6.48 7.83 -2.02
C ILE A 151 -7.47 7.19 -3.00
N LEU A 152 -8.72 6.97 -2.59
CA LEU A 152 -9.72 6.30 -3.41
C LEU A 152 -10.08 7.08 -4.70
N PRO A 153 -10.38 8.40 -4.66
CA PRO A 153 -10.62 9.16 -5.88
C PRO A 153 -9.41 9.21 -6.82
N ILE A 154 -8.20 9.33 -6.26
CA ILE A 154 -6.97 9.39 -7.07
C ILE A 154 -6.68 8.04 -7.72
N SER A 155 -6.83 6.93 -6.98
CA SER A 155 -6.62 5.57 -7.52
C SER A 155 -7.61 5.25 -8.64
N LEU A 156 -8.88 5.65 -8.49
CA LEU A 156 -9.90 5.48 -9.53
C LEU A 156 -9.58 6.31 -10.78
N CYS A 157 -9.25 7.60 -10.60
CA CYS A 157 -8.91 8.47 -11.72
C CYS A 157 -7.74 7.91 -12.54
N TYR A 158 -6.71 7.41 -11.85
CA TYR A 158 -5.57 6.81 -12.51
C TYR A 158 -5.91 5.50 -13.23
N PHE A 159 -6.70 4.63 -12.61
CA PHE A 159 -7.16 3.40 -13.24
C PHE A 159 -7.92 3.68 -14.55
N PHE A 160 -8.84 4.66 -14.55
CA PHE A 160 -9.54 5.07 -15.76
C PHE A 160 -8.60 5.65 -16.82
N LEU A 161 -7.60 6.45 -16.42
CA LEU A 161 -6.61 7.01 -17.34
C LEU A 161 -5.86 5.89 -18.08
N ILE A 162 -5.41 4.85 -17.37
CA ILE A 162 -4.73 3.71 -18.00
C ILE A 162 -5.65 2.97 -18.95
N LEU A 163 -6.91 2.74 -18.58
CA LEU A 163 -7.85 2.04 -19.44
C LEU A 163 -8.10 2.80 -20.75
N VAL A 164 -8.27 4.12 -20.67
CA VAL A 164 -8.42 4.97 -21.86
C VAL A 164 -7.15 4.87 -22.72
N LEU A 165 -5.96 5.01 -22.12
CA LEU A 165 -4.70 4.87 -22.84
C LEU A 165 -4.55 3.50 -23.51
N TYR A 166 -4.95 2.43 -22.82
CA TYR A 166 -4.94 1.06 -23.33
C TYR A 166 -5.82 0.94 -24.59
N SER A 167 -7.07 1.39 -24.51
CA SER A 167 -8.02 1.33 -25.63
C SER A 167 -7.55 2.13 -26.85
N VAL A 168 -6.98 3.32 -26.65
CA VAL A 168 -6.44 4.15 -27.73
C VAL A 168 -5.26 3.46 -28.41
N LEU A 169 -4.34 2.89 -27.65
CA LEU A 169 -3.19 2.17 -28.20
C LEU A 169 -3.60 0.92 -28.97
N LEU A 170 -4.62 0.20 -28.50
CA LEU A 170 -5.17 -0.94 -29.21
C LEU A 170 -5.82 -0.50 -30.53
N ALA A 171 -6.61 0.58 -30.52
CA ALA A 171 -7.19 1.16 -31.74
C ALA A 171 -6.14 1.63 -32.77
N LEU A 172 -4.98 2.12 -32.31
CA LEU A 172 -3.87 2.50 -33.20
C LEU A 172 -3.14 1.28 -33.77
N LYS A 173 -2.91 0.23 -32.96
CA LYS A 173 -2.31 -1.02 -33.46
C LYS A 173 -3.19 -1.77 -34.45
N VAL A 174 -4.51 -1.65 -34.36
CA VAL A 174 -5.46 -2.31 -35.29
C VAL A 174 -5.51 -1.61 -36.66
N LYS A 175 -5.02 -0.37 -36.78
CA LYS A 175 -5.00 0.38 -38.04
C LYS A 175 -3.76 0.18 -38.89
N PHE A 176 -2.77 -0.60 -38.43
CA PHE A 176 -1.57 -0.99 -39.17
C PHE A 176 -1.51 -2.52 -39.28
#